data_AF-A0AAE9SDG1-F1
#
_entry.id   AF-A0AAE9SDG1-F1
#
_cell.length_a   1.000
_cell.length_b   1.000
_cell.length_c   1.000
_cell.angle_alpha   90.00
_cell.angle_beta   90.00
_cell.angle_gamma   90.00
#
_symmetry.space_group_name_H-M   'P 1'
#
loop_
_entity.id
_entity.type
_entity.pdbx_description
1 polymer ?
#
loop_
_entity_poly.entity_id
_entity_poly.type
_entity_poly.pdbx_seq_one_letter_code
_entity_poly.pdbx_strand_id
1 'polypeptide(L)'
;MTGHSSVMPINGVIGNKTLIDFLSFTWAPDELRRMTDLAKQGALLKAIPRFESQNKAIQAAFSAAPVEGLRYLWKRPAGFNPLTHFDKVTARLCEKVAAQSQPIIKAPSPVCTPSMTDMMERALHSDYKSRADMRKELKAVCSALLDFSEFEVVADAKYWHVYNDIIDSYGVQFLDALCCAEIDFWLEELNQRIGVPIPSPRFSKRDRRSGLHGYAHSADLLCDGLPCGLIAWGAANHGCMVSFSGVGCAALDLPALHDVISHIPGIRITRVDLALDDYQGKTVSYLKAVDAAESGQFHPQRGNAPCWMAIQSGEIVPSEVAKGIVKRYGLKPSKGCSFYVGSRINGKCARIYEKGKQMQSADFPDWVRAEGELHNKDRIIPLDVLINPDPYFAGMYPQFAKWLEQVAQVENEPIRITTFKNRFKTSRDNAVFNMSRMAGRLVNWLANIEGLSPDKIVNQLTAHLEPLDIPARLTMPLPPDVGELPLFTT
;
A
#
# COMPACT_ATOMS: atom_id res chain seq x y z
N MET A 1 -44.83 6.18 -0.38
CA MET A 1 -44.63 5.96 1.07
C MET A 1 -44.05 4.57 1.27
N THR A 2 -42.74 4.48 1.44
CA THR A 2 -42.05 3.40 2.16
C THR A 2 -40.76 4.04 2.66
N GLY A 3 -40.82 4.58 3.86
CA GLY A 3 -39.65 5.11 4.55
C GLY A 3 -38.70 3.97 4.88
N HIS A 4 -37.44 4.12 4.47
CA HIS A 4 -36.31 3.47 5.11
C HIS A 4 -35.47 4.58 5.74
N SER A 5 -36.01 5.17 6.80
CA SER A 5 -35.20 5.85 7.80
C SER A 5 -34.83 4.79 8.85
N SER A 6 -33.85 3.96 8.51
CA SER A 6 -33.10 3.22 9.52
C SER A 6 -31.85 4.05 9.78
N VAL A 7 -31.92 4.92 10.79
CA VAL A 7 -30.74 5.51 11.39
C VAL A 7 -29.88 4.35 11.87
N MET A 8 -28.85 4.01 11.09
CA MET A 8 -27.81 3.07 11.54
C MET A 8 -27.14 3.73 12.76
N PRO A 9 -27.01 3.03 13.90
CA PRO A 9 -26.35 3.60 15.06
C PRO A 9 -24.93 4.02 14.67
N ILE A 10 -24.62 5.28 14.95
CA ILE A 10 -23.29 5.86 14.76
C ILE A 10 -22.38 5.14 15.76
N ASN A 11 -21.51 4.27 15.27
CA ASN A 11 -20.44 3.65 16.07
C ASN A 11 -19.42 4.73 16.47
N GLY A 12 -19.78 5.56 17.45
CA GLY A 12 -18.77 6.12 18.34
C GLY A 12 -18.20 4.94 19.13
N VAL A 13 -16.90 4.71 19.03
CA VAL A 13 -16.20 3.88 20.03
C VAL A 13 -16.57 4.48 21.38
N ILE A 14 -17.23 3.72 22.26
CA ILE A 14 -17.91 4.23 23.46
C ILE A 14 -17.04 5.28 24.18
N GLY A 15 -17.45 6.55 24.12
CA GLY A 15 -16.74 7.69 24.73
C GLY A 15 -16.00 8.63 23.75
N ASN A 16 -15.57 8.16 22.58
CA ASN A 16 -14.84 8.96 21.58
C ASN A 16 -15.77 9.73 20.65
N LYS A 17 -15.36 10.93 20.22
CA LYS A 17 -16.13 11.76 19.26
C LYS A 17 -15.69 11.58 17.82
N THR A 18 -14.47 11.09 17.61
CA THR A 18 -13.92 10.80 16.29
C THR A 18 -14.41 9.44 15.82
N LEU A 19 -14.91 9.42 14.59
CA LEU A 19 -15.34 8.24 13.87
C LEU A 19 -14.23 7.77 12.94
N ILE A 20 -14.19 6.46 12.67
CA ILE A 20 -13.38 5.92 11.57
C ILE A 20 -14.28 5.84 10.34
N ASP A 21 -13.99 6.64 9.32
CA ASP A 21 -14.80 6.76 8.09
C ASP A 21 -14.20 5.98 6.91
N PHE A 22 -13.00 5.42 7.10
CA PHE A 22 -12.39 4.46 6.18
C PHE A 22 -11.26 3.74 6.92
N LEU A 23 -11.09 2.46 6.63
CA LEU A 23 -9.97 1.67 7.14
C LEU A 23 -9.46 0.75 6.05
N SER A 24 -8.14 0.67 5.87
CA SER A 24 -7.53 -0.44 5.13
C SER A 24 -6.27 -0.92 5.80
N PHE A 25 -6.05 -2.22 5.74
CA PHE A 25 -4.86 -2.87 6.27
C PHE A 25 -4.42 -4.01 5.36
N THR A 26 -3.16 -4.37 5.48
CA THR A 26 -2.52 -5.43 4.69
C THR A 26 -1.68 -6.31 5.59
N TRP A 27 -1.57 -7.58 5.23
CA TRP A 27 -0.67 -8.54 5.85
C TRP A 27 -0.30 -9.62 4.83
N ALA A 28 0.63 -10.50 5.19
CA ALA A 28 1.05 -11.59 4.33
C ALA A 28 1.05 -12.89 5.14
N PRO A 29 0.74 -14.04 4.52
CA PRO A 29 0.99 -15.35 5.12
C PRO A 29 2.45 -15.47 5.55
N ASP A 30 2.73 -16.19 6.64
CA ASP A 30 4.08 -16.31 7.19
C ASP A 30 5.06 -16.91 6.19
N GLU A 31 4.62 -17.83 5.33
CA GLU A 31 5.42 -18.40 4.26
C GLU A 31 5.88 -17.34 3.25
N LEU A 32 4.97 -16.44 2.85
CA LEU A 32 5.30 -15.36 1.94
C LEU A 32 6.19 -14.29 2.60
N ARG A 33 6.05 -14.10 3.91
CA ARG A 33 6.96 -13.24 4.70
C ARG A 33 8.36 -13.82 4.74
N ARG A 34 8.50 -15.14 4.98
CA ARG A 34 9.79 -15.85 4.90
C ARG A 34 10.43 -15.68 3.52
N MET A 35 9.66 -15.86 2.44
CA MET A 35 10.15 -15.61 1.07
C MET A 35 10.60 -14.17 0.86
N THR A 36 9.88 -13.20 1.43
CA THR A 36 10.24 -11.77 1.41
C THR A 36 11.57 -11.53 2.12
N ASP A 37 11.78 -12.15 3.28
CA ASP A 37 13.01 -11.98 4.06
C ASP A 37 14.22 -12.68 3.40
N LEU A 38 14.01 -13.85 2.78
CA LEU A 38 15.01 -14.49 1.92
C LEU A 38 15.39 -13.60 0.73
N ALA A 39 14.40 -12.98 0.09
CA ALA A 39 14.64 -12.09 -1.03
C ALA A 39 15.44 -10.84 -0.64
N LYS A 40 15.24 -10.30 0.56
CA LYS A 40 16.05 -9.18 1.08
C LYS A 40 17.51 -9.56 1.28
N GLN A 41 17.77 -10.80 1.68
CA GLN A 41 19.12 -11.33 1.86
C GLN A 41 19.81 -11.71 0.53
N GLY A 42 19.13 -11.57 -0.61
CA GLY A 42 19.67 -12.00 -1.89
C GLY A 42 19.68 -13.52 -2.08
N ALA A 43 18.90 -14.26 -1.30
CA ALA A 43 18.87 -15.72 -1.31
C ALA A 43 18.00 -16.25 -2.47
N LEU A 44 18.62 -16.81 -3.50
CA LEU A 44 17.96 -17.44 -4.64
C LEU A 44 17.72 -18.93 -4.35
N LEU A 45 16.60 -19.46 -4.84
CA LEU A 45 16.29 -20.88 -4.69
C LEU A 45 17.25 -21.71 -5.55
N LYS A 46 18.02 -22.60 -4.91
CA LYS A 46 19.01 -23.45 -5.58
C LYS A 46 18.46 -24.83 -5.94
N ALA A 47 17.75 -25.43 -4.99
CA ALA A 47 17.13 -26.74 -5.17
C ALA A 47 16.00 -26.91 -4.16
N ILE A 48 14.99 -27.69 -4.54
CA ILE A 48 14.01 -28.25 -3.61
C ILE A 48 14.36 -29.74 -3.49
N PRO A 49 15.16 -30.16 -2.49
CA PRO A 49 15.45 -31.56 -2.29
C PRO A 49 14.15 -32.33 -2.00
N ARG A 50 14.13 -33.61 -2.38
CA ARG A 50 12.99 -34.48 -2.06
C ARG A 50 12.87 -34.61 -0.56
N PHE A 51 11.66 -34.47 -0.05
CA PHE A 51 11.34 -34.74 1.34
C PHE A 51 10.27 -35.84 1.43
N GLU A 52 10.37 -36.65 2.48
CA GLU A 52 9.32 -37.62 2.81
C GLU A 52 8.09 -36.84 3.27
N SER A 53 7.07 -36.77 2.41
CA SER A 53 5.76 -36.23 2.78
C SER A 53 4.79 -37.38 3.00
N GLN A 54 3.95 -37.33 4.03
CA GLN A 54 2.83 -38.28 4.18
C GLN A 54 1.69 -37.99 3.20
N ASN A 55 1.72 -36.82 2.54
CA ASN A 55 0.78 -36.50 1.48
C ASN A 55 1.16 -37.29 0.21
N LYS A 56 0.33 -38.30 -0.10
CA LYS A 56 0.49 -39.22 -1.24
C LYS A 56 0.63 -38.53 -2.59
N ALA A 57 0.13 -37.30 -2.69
CA ALA A 57 0.07 -36.57 -3.93
C ALA A 57 1.33 -35.72 -4.15
N ILE A 58 1.93 -35.21 -3.07
CA ILE A 58 3.30 -34.71 -3.06
C ILE A 58 4.27 -35.85 -3.42
N GLN A 59 4.07 -37.04 -2.85
CA GLN A 59 4.85 -38.24 -3.21
C GLN A 59 4.71 -38.59 -4.71
N ALA A 60 3.50 -38.49 -5.29
CA ALA A 60 3.26 -38.73 -6.70
C ALA A 60 3.91 -37.69 -7.62
N ALA A 61 3.95 -36.42 -7.20
CA ALA A 61 4.63 -35.33 -7.92
C ALA A 61 6.17 -35.54 -7.99
N PHE A 62 6.75 -36.16 -6.96
CA PHE A 62 8.18 -36.52 -6.91
C PHE A 62 8.51 -37.92 -7.48
N SER A 63 7.63 -38.53 -8.28
CA SER A 63 7.76 -39.93 -8.72
C SER A 63 8.98 -40.27 -9.62
N ALA A 64 9.65 -39.29 -10.24
CA ALA A 64 10.76 -39.55 -11.18
C ALA A 64 12.14 -39.46 -10.50
N ALA A 65 12.86 -40.57 -10.24
CA ALA A 65 14.13 -40.65 -9.49
C ALA A 65 15.08 -39.41 -9.61
N PRO A 66 15.74 -38.99 -8.50
CA PRO A 66 16.67 -37.88 -8.54
C PRO A 66 17.79 -38.16 -9.55
N VAL A 67 17.92 -37.31 -10.56
CA VAL A 67 19.05 -37.40 -11.49
C VAL A 67 20.25 -36.74 -10.81
N GLU A 68 21.23 -37.56 -10.46
CA GLU A 68 22.51 -37.12 -9.90
C GLU A 68 23.15 -36.09 -10.87
N GLY A 69 23.30 -34.85 -10.42
CA GLY A 69 23.87 -33.76 -11.23
C GLY A 69 22.89 -32.84 -11.98
N LEU A 70 21.57 -33.05 -11.91
CA LEU A 70 20.61 -32.05 -12.39
C LEU A 70 20.33 -30.99 -11.31
N ARG A 71 21.09 -29.89 -11.39
CA ARG A 71 20.62 -28.60 -10.89
C ARG A 71 19.34 -28.25 -11.65
N TYR A 72 18.18 -28.29 -11.01
CA TYR A 72 17.02 -27.55 -11.52
C TYR A 72 17.20 -26.07 -11.19
N LEU A 73 18.18 -25.46 -11.86
CA LEU A 73 18.33 -24.03 -11.96
C LEU A 73 18.45 -23.70 -13.45
N TRP A 74 17.47 -22.94 -13.90
CA TRP A 74 17.31 -22.38 -15.23
C TRP A 74 18.63 -22.12 -15.99
N LYS A 75 18.77 -22.76 -17.16
CA LYS A 75 19.45 -22.10 -18.28
C LYS A 75 18.42 -21.23 -18.98
N ARG A 76 18.46 -19.92 -18.69
CA ARG A 76 17.53 -18.91 -19.27
C ARG A 76 17.64 -18.92 -20.81
N PRO A 77 16.53 -18.91 -21.58
CA PRO A 77 16.60 -18.67 -23.02
C PRO A 77 17.20 -17.28 -23.28
N ALA A 78 18.09 -17.17 -24.28
CA ALA A 78 18.54 -15.87 -24.77
C ALA A 78 17.33 -15.13 -25.37
N GLY A 79 16.75 -14.20 -24.62
CA GLY A 79 15.62 -13.38 -25.07
C GLY A 79 14.52 -13.07 -24.04
N PHE A 80 14.59 -13.60 -22.81
CA PHE A 80 13.55 -13.33 -21.81
C PHE A 80 13.77 -11.97 -21.12
N ASN A 81 13.04 -10.96 -21.60
CA ASN A 81 12.95 -9.63 -20.97
C ASN A 81 11.99 -9.70 -19.76
N PRO A 82 12.35 -9.16 -18.59
CA PRO A 82 11.43 -9.05 -17.47
C PRO A 82 10.21 -8.21 -17.89
N LEU A 83 9.03 -8.61 -17.40
CA LEU A 83 7.73 -7.99 -17.66
C LEU A 83 7.86 -6.46 -17.79
N THR A 84 7.69 -5.96 -19.02
CA THR A 84 7.77 -4.54 -19.34
C THR A 84 6.51 -3.83 -18.84
N HIS A 85 6.50 -3.48 -17.56
CA HIS A 85 5.65 -2.38 -17.07
C HIS A 85 6.50 -1.33 -16.37
N PHE A 86 7.55 -0.85 -17.04
CA PHE A 86 8.16 0.45 -16.76
C PHE A 86 8.74 1.02 -18.07
N ASP A 87 8.24 2.20 -18.44
CA ASP A 87 8.73 3.17 -19.44
C ASP A 87 8.72 2.81 -20.93
N LYS A 88 7.57 3.09 -21.58
CA LYS A 88 7.40 3.18 -23.06
C LYS A 88 8.28 4.25 -23.74
N VAL A 89 8.99 5.08 -22.96
CA VAL A 89 9.86 6.15 -23.47
C VAL A 89 11.26 5.61 -23.84
N THR A 90 11.72 4.54 -23.19
CA THR A 90 13.08 3.99 -23.36
C THR A 90 13.17 2.98 -24.51
N ALA A 91 12.06 2.33 -24.87
CA ALA A 91 12.01 1.32 -25.93
C ALA A 91 12.30 1.87 -27.34
N ARG A 92 11.87 3.10 -27.64
CA ARG A 92 12.07 3.72 -28.97
C ARG A 92 13.52 4.08 -29.29
N LEU A 93 14.40 4.13 -28.29
CA LEU A 93 15.82 4.43 -28.48
C LEU A 93 16.66 3.19 -28.80
N CYS A 94 16.24 1.99 -28.36
CA CYS A 94 16.99 0.76 -28.57
C CYS A 94 16.70 0.06 -29.91
N GLU A 95 15.56 0.34 -30.56
CA GLU A 95 15.15 -0.30 -31.82
C GLU A 95 16.05 0.04 -33.02
N LYS A 96 16.94 1.05 -32.93
CA LYS A 96 17.81 1.45 -34.05
C LYS A 96 19.19 0.76 -34.10
N VAL A 97 19.56 -0.08 -33.14
CA VAL A 97 20.92 -0.63 -33.05
C VAL A 97 21.01 -2.15 -33.28
N ALA A 98 19.91 -2.90 -33.25
CA ALA A 98 19.94 -4.37 -33.31
C ALA A 98 19.68 -4.96 -34.71
N ALA A 99 20.13 -4.28 -35.78
CA ALA A 99 20.09 -4.83 -37.14
C ALA A 99 21.45 -5.44 -37.49
N GLN A 100 21.77 -6.62 -36.95
CA GLN A 100 22.79 -7.52 -37.54
C GLN A 100 22.63 -8.95 -37.01
N SER A 101 22.53 -9.86 -37.96
CA SER A 101 22.08 -11.24 -37.91
C SER A 101 23.05 -12.20 -37.22
N GLN A 102 22.55 -13.15 -36.40
CA GLN A 102 23.23 -14.41 -36.07
C GLN A 102 22.22 -15.56 -35.87
N PRO A 103 22.63 -16.83 -36.09
CA PRO A 103 21.73 -17.91 -36.47
C PRO A 103 20.92 -18.51 -35.32
N ILE A 104 19.69 -18.93 -35.65
CA ILE A 104 18.71 -19.52 -34.73
C ILE A 104 19.17 -20.93 -34.31
N ILE A 105 19.60 -21.08 -33.07
CA ILE A 105 19.69 -22.38 -32.40
C ILE A 105 18.30 -22.67 -31.79
N LYS A 106 17.63 -23.72 -32.26
CA LYS A 106 16.38 -24.20 -31.64
C LYS A 106 16.69 -24.71 -30.22
N ALA A 107 16.26 -23.94 -29.21
CA ALA A 107 16.22 -24.42 -27.83
C ALA A 107 15.19 -25.57 -27.73
N PRO A 108 15.44 -26.59 -26.88
CA PRO A 108 14.41 -27.57 -26.56
C PRO A 108 13.20 -26.85 -25.96
N SER A 109 12.00 -27.18 -26.44
CA SER A 109 10.75 -26.57 -26.04
C SER A 109 10.57 -26.61 -24.51
N PRO A 110 10.01 -25.56 -23.88
CA PRO A 110 9.63 -25.64 -22.49
C PRO A 110 8.58 -26.75 -22.34
N VAL A 111 8.86 -27.72 -21.47
CA VAL A 111 7.84 -28.66 -21.02
C VAL A 111 6.85 -27.85 -20.21
N CYS A 112 5.62 -27.75 -20.71
CA CYS A 112 4.50 -27.22 -19.95
C CYS A 112 4.23 -28.24 -18.83
N THR A 113 4.85 -28.07 -17.66
CA THR A 113 4.36 -28.71 -16.46
C THR A 113 3.02 -28.04 -16.13
N PRO A 114 1.96 -28.80 -15.75
CA PRO A 114 0.84 -28.19 -15.06
C PRO A 114 1.43 -27.36 -13.90
N SER A 115 0.83 -26.21 -13.56
CA SER A 115 1.37 -25.43 -12.44
C SER A 115 1.44 -26.36 -11.21
N MET A 116 2.44 -26.19 -10.34
CA MET A 116 2.50 -26.95 -9.08
C MET A 116 1.14 -26.91 -8.36
N THR A 117 0.41 -25.80 -8.53
CA THR A 117 -1.00 -25.61 -8.17
C THR A 117 -1.97 -26.59 -8.83
N ASP A 118 -1.99 -26.80 -10.14
CA ASP A 118 -2.89 -27.78 -10.78
C ASP A 118 -2.60 -29.22 -10.33
N MET A 119 -1.32 -29.51 -10.09
CA MET A 119 -0.88 -30.81 -9.58
C MET A 119 -1.29 -30.98 -8.12
N MET A 120 -1.15 -29.94 -7.31
CA MET A 120 -1.54 -29.91 -5.91
C MET A 120 -3.07 -29.81 -5.74
N GLU A 121 -3.82 -29.10 -6.57
CA GLU A 121 -5.28 -29.04 -6.50
C GLU A 121 -5.90 -30.40 -6.83
N ARG A 122 -5.45 -31.08 -7.90
CA ARG A 122 -5.92 -32.44 -8.23
C ARG A 122 -5.62 -33.46 -7.12
N ALA A 123 -4.48 -33.28 -6.47
CA ALA A 123 -4.02 -34.00 -5.30
C ALA A 123 -4.86 -33.73 -4.04
N LEU A 124 -5.15 -32.46 -3.77
CA LEU A 124 -5.95 -31.97 -2.64
C LEU A 124 -7.44 -32.29 -2.81
N HIS A 125 -7.89 -32.57 -4.03
CA HIS A 125 -9.26 -32.98 -4.31
C HIS A 125 -9.55 -34.47 -4.06
N SER A 126 -8.55 -35.33 -3.82
CA SER A 126 -8.78 -36.78 -3.73
C SER A 126 -9.08 -37.34 -2.32
N ASP A 127 -8.78 -36.62 -1.23
CA ASP A 127 -8.91 -37.18 0.14
C ASP A 127 -9.47 -36.20 1.21
N TYR A 128 -9.85 -34.98 0.85
CA TYR A 128 -10.26 -33.95 1.83
C TYR A 128 -11.76 -33.88 2.07
N LYS A 129 -12.16 -33.96 3.35
CA LYS A 129 -13.56 -33.95 3.78
C LYS A 129 -14.18 -32.55 3.82
N SER A 130 -13.38 -31.47 3.93
CA SER A 130 -13.87 -30.08 3.99
C SER A 130 -12.88 -29.06 3.39
N ARG A 131 -13.39 -27.87 3.01
CA ARG A 131 -12.57 -26.76 2.49
C ARG A 131 -11.57 -26.20 3.52
N ALA A 132 -11.90 -26.22 4.80
CA ALA A 132 -11.02 -25.69 5.86
C ALA A 132 -9.75 -26.53 6.01
N ASP A 133 -9.86 -27.85 5.86
CA ASP A 133 -8.72 -28.77 5.94
C ASP A 133 -7.73 -28.54 4.80
N MET A 134 -8.25 -28.32 3.58
CA MET A 134 -7.44 -27.98 2.40
C MET A 134 -6.62 -26.70 2.60
N ARG A 135 -7.23 -25.65 3.18
CA ARG A 135 -6.54 -24.38 3.44
C ARG A 135 -5.39 -24.54 4.46
N LYS A 136 -5.59 -25.35 5.50
CA LYS A 136 -4.57 -25.62 6.53
C LYS A 136 -3.40 -26.39 5.94
N GLU A 137 -3.70 -27.32 5.04
CA GLU A 137 -2.67 -28.09 4.37
C GLU A 137 -1.86 -27.24 3.37
N LEU A 138 -2.48 -26.35 2.60
CA LEU A 138 -1.75 -25.45 1.69
C LEU A 138 -0.62 -24.70 2.43
N LYS A 139 -0.91 -24.18 3.63
CA LYS A 139 0.08 -23.58 4.53
C LYS A 139 1.16 -24.58 4.94
N ALA A 140 0.76 -25.74 5.46
CA ALA A 140 1.70 -26.77 5.93
C ALA A 140 2.65 -27.24 4.81
N VAL A 141 2.15 -27.40 3.59
CA VAL A 141 2.96 -27.79 2.44
C VAL A 141 3.91 -26.68 2.02
N CYS A 142 3.44 -25.43 1.94
CA CYS A 142 4.31 -24.30 1.61
C CYS A 142 5.42 -24.12 2.66
N SER A 143 5.08 -24.24 3.94
CA SER A 143 6.03 -24.21 5.05
C SER A 143 7.06 -25.34 4.94
N ALA A 144 6.63 -26.58 4.71
CA ALA A 144 7.54 -27.71 4.52
C ALA A 144 8.46 -27.50 3.31
N LEU A 145 7.92 -27.04 2.17
CA LEU A 145 8.73 -26.73 0.99
C LEU A 145 9.78 -25.65 1.29
N LEU A 146 9.45 -24.63 2.07
CA LEU A 146 10.42 -23.61 2.48
C LEU A 146 11.49 -24.15 3.44
N ASP A 147 11.14 -25.09 4.32
CA ASP A 147 12.08 -25.69 5.28
C ASP A 147 13.09 -26.62 4.60
N PHE A 148 12.66 -27.34 3.55
CA PHE A 148 13.53 -28.25 2.81
C PHE A 148 14.32 -27.58 1.70
N SER A 149 13.88 -26.43 1.19
CA SER A 149 14.56 -25.73 0.10
C SER A 149 15.97 -25.29 0.45
N GLU A 150 16.89 -25.53 -0.48
CA GLU A 150 18.25 -25.01 -0.44
C GLU A 150 18.31 -23.65 -1.15
N PHE A 151 18.92 -22.66 -0.50
CA PHE A 151 19.10 -21.32 -1.05
C PHE A 151 20.58 -20.97 -1.22
N GLU A 152 20.89 -20.15 -2.23
CA GLU A 152 22.22 -19.60 -2.48
C GLU A 152 22.15 -18.06 -2.40
N VAL A 153 23.00 -17.47 -1.55
CA VAL A 153 23.04 -16.00 -1.38
C VAL A 153 23.90 -15.37 -2.46
N VAL A 154 23.31 -14.45 -3.23
CA VAL A 154 24.00 -13.68 -4.27
C VAL A 154 24.10 -12.23 -3.85
N ALA A 155 25.33 -11.76 -3.58
CA ALA A 155 25.60 -10.45 -2.96
C ALA A 155 25.05 -9.25 -3.74
N ASP A 156 25.03 -9.30 -5.07
CA ASP A 156 24.59 -8.18 -5.93
C ASP A 156 23.14 -8.33 -6.42
N ALA A 157 22.39 -9.30 -5.90
CA ALA A 157 21.05 -9.57 -6.38
C ALA A 157 20.06 -8.50 -5.87
N LYS A 158 19.31 -7.92 -6.81
CA LYS A 158 18.25 -6.96 -6.46
C LYS A 158 17.06 -7.69 -5.84
N TYR A 159 16.60 -7.21 -4.69
CA TYR A 159 15.41 -7.72 -3.98
C TYR A 159 14.26 -8.17 -4.91
N TRP A 160 13.80 -7.29 -5.80
CA TRP A 160 12.66 -7.60 -6.68
C TRP A 160 12.92 -8.73 -7.66
N HIS A 161 14.16 -8.90 -8.11
CA HIS A 161 14.50 -10.02 -8.99
C HIS A 161 14.48 -11.33 -8.21
N VAL A 162 15.04 -11.33 -7.00
CA VAL A 162 15.08 -12.51 -6.12
C VAL A 162 13.68 -12.90 -5.67
N TYR A 163 12.86 -11.93 -5.27
CA TYR A 163 11.50 -12.19 -4.85
C TYR A 163 10.66 -12.80 -5.98
N ASN A 164 10.71 -12.22 -7.18
CA ASN A 164 9.98 -12.74 -8.34
C ASN A 164 10.46 -14.16 -8.70
N ASP A 165 11.76 -14.42 -8.65
CA ASP A 165 12.33 -15.74 -8.90
C ASP A 165 11.84 -16.80 -7.89
N ILE A 166 11.78 -16.44 -6.60
CA ILE A 166 11.25 -17.32 -5.55
C ILE A 166 9.77 -17.61 -5.82
N ILE A 167 8.91 -16.60 -6.00
CA ILE A 167 7.47 -16.85 -6.18
C ILE A 167 7.18 -17.60 -7.50
N ASP A 168 7.95 -17.36 -8.55
CA ASP A 168 7.83 -18.07 -9.83
C ASP A 168 8.26 -19.54 -9.67
N SER A 169 9.31 -19.80 -8.90
CA SER A 169 9.81 -21.17 -8.66
C SER A 169 8.84 -22.03 -7.85
N TYR A 170 8.18 -21.44 -6.85
CA TYR A 170 7.15 -22.12 -6.07
C TYR A 170 5.80 -22.17 -6.80
N GLY A 171 5.59 -21.30 -7.78
CA GLY A 171 4.34 -21.16 -8.53
C GLY A 171 3.47 -20.04 -7.98
N VAL A 172 3.34 -18.96 -8.75
CA VAL A 172 2.58 -17.77 -8.34
C VAL A 172 1.12 -18.11 -8.03
N GLN A 173 0.48 -18.97 -8.84
CA GLN A 173 -0.91 -19.37 -8.61
C GLN A 173 -1.10 -20.13 -7.28
N PHE A 174 -0.10 -20.93 -6.88
CA PHE A 174 -0.13 -21.67 -5.61
C PHE A 174 -0.06 -20.69 -4.44
N LEU A 175 0.83 -19.70 -4.53
CA LEU A 175 0.96 -18.66 -3.52
C LEU A 175 -0.24 -17.69 -3.50
N ASP A 176 -0.89 -17.46 -4.65
CA ASP A 176 -2.16 -16.73 -4.72
C ASP A 176 -3.29 -17.50 -4.01
N ALA A 177 -3.35 -18.83 -4.16
CA ALA A 177 -4.28 -19.69 -3.44
C ALA A 177 -4.02 -19.68 -1.92
N LEU A 178 -2.74 -19.66 -1.51
CA LEU A 178 -2.34 -19.48 -0.11
C LEU A 178 -2.83 -18.15 0.46
N CYS A 179 -2.69 -17.04 -0.29
CA CYS A 179 -3.21 -15.74 0.13
C CYS A 179 -4.74 -15.73 0.19
N CYS A 180 -5.42 -16.43 -0.73
CA CYS A 180 -6.88 -16.60 -0.68
C CYS A 180 -7.33 -17.35 0.58
N ALA A 181 -6.61 -18.42 0.94
CA ALA A 181 -6.85 -19.19 2.16
C ALA A 181 -6.68 -18.33 3.42
N GLU A 182 -5.69 -17.43 3.42
CA GLU A 182 -5.45 -16.48 4.51
C GLU A 182 -6.64 -15.53 4.74
N ILE A 183 -7.18 -14.96 3.66
CA ILE A 183 -8.39 -14.13 3.71
C ILE A 183 -9.57 -14.92 4.29
N ASP A 184 -9.74 -16.17 3.89
CA ASP A 184 -10.87 -16.98 4.34
C ASP A 184 -10.76 -17.31 5.84
N PHE A 185 -9.56 -17.62 6.35
CA PHE A 185 -9.34 -17.79 7.79
C PHE A 185 -9.64 -16.51 8.57
N TRP A 186 -9.21 -15.37 8.05
CA TRP A 186 -9.52 -14.08 8.66
C TRP A 186 -11.03 -13.79 8.68
N LEU A 187 -11.77 -14.11 7.61
CA LEU A 187 -13.23 -13.98 7.57
C LEU A 187 -13.94 -14.90 8.56
N GLU A 188 -13.42 -16.12 8.76
CA GLU A 188 -13.93 -17.05 9.77
C GLU A 188 -13.76 -16.48 11.18
N GLU A 189 -12.57 -15.99 11.53
CA GLU A 189 -12.30 -15.36 12.83
C GLU A 189 -13.15 -14.09 13.03
N LEU A 190 -13.28 -13.26 11.99
CA LEU A 190 -14.10 -12.05 12.02
C LEU A 190 -15.57 -12.38 12.34
N ASN A 191 -16.13 -13.41 11.70
CA ASN A 191 -17.50 -13.86 11.97
C ASN A 191 -17.66 -14.50 13.34
N GLN A 192 -16.65 -15.22 13.83
CA GLN A 192 -16.68 -15.82 15.17
C GLN A 192 -16.67 -14.75 16.27
N ARG A 193 -15.91 -13.66 16.09
CA ARG A 193 -15.77 -12.59 17.10
C ARG A 193 -16.85 -11.52 17.01
N ILE A 194 -17.22 -11.12 15.79
CA ILE A 194 -18.08 -9.94 15.53
C ILE A 194 -19.44 -10.33 14.93
N GLY A 195 -19.53 -11.48 14.26
CA GLY A 195 -20.68 -11.87 13.44
C GLY A 195 -21.84 -12.60 14.15
N VAL A 196 -21.99 -12.45 15.48
CA VAL A 196 -22.91 -13.29 16.29
C VAL A 196 -24.27 -12.58 16.51
N PRO A 197 -25.44 -13.29 16.47
CA PRO A 197 -25.62 -14.74 16.43
C PRO A 197 -26.09 -15.32 15.09
N ILE A 198 -25.44 -16.42 14.72
CA ILE A 198 -25.60 -17.24 13.50
C ILE A 198 -26.92 -18.03 13.57
N PRO A 199 -27.69 -18.06 12.48
CA PRO A 199 -27.61 -19.22 11.59
C PRO A 199 -26.81 -18.99 10.29
N SER A 200 -26.44 -17.74 9.94
CA SER A 200 -25.62 -17.42 8.76
C SER A 200 -24.47 -16.45 9.06
N PRO A 201 -23.31 -16.54 8.35
CA PRO A 201 -22.20 -15.60 8.54
C PRO A 201 -22.60 -14.18 8.14
N ARG A 202 -22.34 -13.22 9.02
CA ARG A 202 -22.60 -11.79 8.81
C ARG A 202 -21.68 -11.17 7.75
N PHE A 203 -20.40 -11.52 7.79
CA PHE A 203 -19.40 -11.06 6.83
C PHE A 203 -19.12 -12.14 5.79
N SER A 204 -19.15 -11.77 4.52
CA SER A 204 -18.83 -12.67 3.41
C SER A 204 -18.08 -11.94 2.30
N LYS A 205 -17.42 -12.70 1.42
CA LYS A 205 -16.77 -12.14 0.24
C LYS A 205 -17.50 -12.56 -1.04
N ARG A 206 -17.52 -11.68 -2.03
CA ARG A 206 -18.00 -11.97 -3.39
C ARG A 206 -16.91 -11.66 -4.41
N ASP A 207 -16.39 -12.70 -5.05
CA ASP A 207 -15.26 -12.58 -5.96
C ASP A 207 -15.57 -11.67 -7.16
N ARG A 208 -14.58 -10.86 -7.53
CA ARG A 208 -14.61 -9.96 -8.67
C ARG A 208 -13.85 -10.57 -9.83
N ARG A 209 -14.14 -10.11 -11.04
CA ARG A 209 -13.52 -10.62 -12.28
C ARG A 209 -12.08 -10.13 -12.50
N SER A 210 -11.64 -9.13 -11.74
CA SER A 210 -10.33 -8.49 -11.93
C SER A 210 -9.63 -8.29 -10.59
N GLY A 211 -8.32 -8.14 -10.64
CA GLY A 211 -7.51 -7.68 -9.51
C GLY A 211 -7.83 -6.24 -9.07
N LEU A 212 -7.18 -5.81 -7.99
CA LEU A 212 -7.33 -4.49 -7.38
C LEU A 212 -5.99 -4.01 -6.82
N HIS A 213 -5.62 -2.74 -6.99
CA HIS A 213 -4.43 -2.12 -6.38
C HIS A 213 -3.11 -2.90 -6.54
N GLY A 214 -2.93 -3.60 -7.67
CA GLY A 214 -1.74 -4.42 -7.96
C GLY A 214 -1.84 -5.88 -7.51
N TYR A 215 -2.86 -6.25 -6.73
CA TYR A 215 -3.18 -7.63 -6.41
C TYR A 215 -3.81 -8.34 -7.62
N ALA A 216 -3.47 -9.61 -7.81
CA ALA A 216 -3.98 -10.44 -8.90
C ALA A 216 -5.50 -10.68 -8.79
N HIS A 217 -5.99 -10.85 -7.56
CA HIS A 217 -7.38 -11.18 -7.28
C HIS A 217 -8.03 -10.16 -6.35
N SER A 218 -9.36 -10.04 -6.44
CA SER A 218 -10.14 -9.20 -5.53
C SER A 218 -11.57 -9.70 -5.33
N ALA A 219 -12.20 -9.24 -4.26
CA ALA A 219 -13.57 -9.51 -3.91
C ALA A 219 -14.22 -8.28 -3.26
N ASP A 220 -15.55 -8.16 -3.39
CA ASP A 220 -16.32 -7.23 -2.55
C ASP A 220 -16.47 -7.86 -1.16
N LEU A 221 -16.22 -7.07 -0.10
CA LEU A 221 -16.54 -7.46 1.27
C LEU A 221 -17.97 -7.05 1.56
N LEU A 222 -18.79 -8.00 2.01
CA LEU A 222 -20.20 -7.82 2.30
C LEU A 222 -20.46 -7.98 3.79
N CYS A 223 -21.31 -7.11 4.35
CA CYS A 223 -21.93 -7.27 5.65
C CYS A 223 -23.43 -7.45 5.43
N ASP A 224 -24.02 -8.56 5.88
CA ASP A 224 -25.44 -8.87 5.71
C ASP A 224 -25.90 -8.78 4.23
N GLY A 225 -25.01 -9.19 3.31
CA GLY A 225 -25.22 -9.14 1.85
C GLY A 225 -25.00 -7.77 1.20
N LEU A 226 -24.77 -6.70 1.97
CA LEU A 226 -24.51 -5.36 1.45
C LEU A 226 -23.01 -5.06 1.35
N PRO A 227 -22.52 -4.44 0.27
CA PRO A 227 -21.12 -4.04 0.15
C PRO A 227 -20.69 -3.09 1.26
N CYS A 228 -19.69 -3.49 2.03
CA CYS A 228 -19.13 -2.70 3.13
C CYS A 228 -17.64 -2.41 2.94
N GLY A 229 -16.98 -3.08 1.97
CA GLY A 229 -15.56 -2.95 1.77
C GLY A 229 -15.03 -3.69 0.54
N LEU A 230 -13.71 -3.80 0.46
CA LEU A 230 -13.02 -4.55 -0.60
C LEU A 230 -11.95 -5.44 0.02
N ILE A 231 -11.76 -6.61 -0.59
CA ILE A 231 -10.68 -7.54 -0.30
C ILE A 231 -9.84 -7.70 -1.57
N ALA A 232 -8.52 -7.83 -1.42
CA ALA A 232 -7.63 -8.18 -2.50
C ALA A 232 -6.51 -9.10 -2.02
N TRP A 233 -6.01 -9.98 -2.89
CA TRP A 233 -4.92 -10.88 -2.56
C TRP A 233 -4.07 -11.24 -3.78
N GLY A 234 -2.80 -11.56 -3.51
CA GLY A 234 -1.86 -12.03 -4.52
C GLY A 234 -0.40 -11.97 -4.05
N ALA A 235 0.35 -13.02 -4.36
CA ALA A 235 1.73 -13.21 -3.94
C ALA A 235 2.68 -12.16 -4.55
N ALA A 236 2.47 -11.79 -5.82
CA ALA A 236 3.26 -10.76 -6.49
C ALA A 236 3.16 -9.38 -5.80
N ASN A 237 2.05 -9.11 -5.10
CA ASN A 237 1.84 -7.88 -4.34
C ASN A 237 1.93 -8.10 -2.82
N HIS A 238 2.67 -9.14 -2.40
CA HIS A 238 3.02 -9.42 -1.01
C HIS A 238 1.83 -9.68 -0.07
N GLY A 239 0.81 -10.43 -0.53
CA GLY A 239 -0.15 -11.05 0.37
C GLY A 239 -1.58 -10.53 0.20
N CYS A 240 -2.12 -9.98 1.28
CA CYS A 240 -3.54 -9.72 1.48
C CYS A 240 -3.82 -8.24 1.80
N MET A 241 -4.96 -7.75 1.36
CA MET A 241 -5.51 -6.44 1.68
C MET A 241 -6.99 -6.57 2.03
N VAL A 242 -7.39 -5.88 3.09
CA VAL A 242 -8.80 -5.62 3.41
C VAL A 242 -9.00 -4.11 3.55
N SER A 243 -10.14 -3.62 3.07
CA SER A 243 -10.61 -2.28 3.35
C SER A 243 -12.09 -2.25 3.71
N PHE A 244 -12.45 -1.33 4.59
CA PHE A 244 -13.81 -0.99 4.96
C PHE A 244 -14.10 0.46 4.53
N SER A 245 -15.20 0.63 3.81
CA SER A 245 -15.77 1.96 3.51
C SER A 245 -16.32 2.62 4.78
N GLY A 246 -16.71 3.90 4.72
CA GLY A 246 -17.36 4.56 5.86
C GLY A 246 -18.63 3.86 6.32
N VAL A 247 -19.44 3.37 5.39
CA VAL A 247 -20.62 2.53 5.71
C VAL A 247 -20.20 1.23 6.39
N GLY A 248 -19.10 0.62 5.95
CA GLY A 248 -18.60 -0.60 6.57
C GLY A 248 -18.01 -0.38 7.96
N CYS A 249 -17.27 0.70 8.18
CA CYS A 249 -16.74 1.06 9.49
C CYS A 249 -17.88 1.37 10.47
N ALA A 250 -18.95 2.03 10.01
CA ALA A 250 -20.13 2.30 10.82
C ALA A 250 -20.89 1.03 11.24
N ALA A 251 -20.78 -0.07 10.49
CA ALA A 251 -21.41 -1.34 10.81
C ALA A 251 -20.53 -2.26 11.69
N LEU A 252 -19.27 -1.89 11.92
CA LEU A 252 -18.23 -2.74 12.51
C LEU A 252 -17.93 -2.34 13.95
N ASP A 253 -17.82 -3.33 14.83
CA ASP A 253 -17.23 -3.15 16.16
C ASP A 253 -15.71 -3.03 16.02
N LEU A 254 -15.20 -1.79 16.11
CA LEU A 254 -13.78 -1.47 15.91
C LEU A 254 -12.87 -2.04 17.00
N PRO A 255 -13.23 -1.98 18.31
CA PRO A 255 -12.52 -2.73 19.35
C PRO A 255 -12.44 -4.24 19.07
N ALA A 256 -13.55 -4.88 18.69
CA ALA A 256 -13.52 -6.31 18.38
C ALA A 256 -12.66 -6.60 17.12
N LEU A 257 -12.69 -5.72 16.12
CA LEU A 257 -11.79 -5.82 14.96
C LEU A 257 -10.33 -5.70 15.38
N HIS A 258 -10.00 -4.73 16.24
CA HIS A 258 -8.66 -4.55 16.77
C HIS A 258 -8.13 -5.85 17.38
N ASP A 259 -8.95 -6.53 18.19
CA ASP A 259 -8.59 -7.81 18.80
C ASP A 259 -8.43 -8.94 17.78
N VAL A 260 -9.22 -8.97 16.70
CA VAL A 260 -9.05 -9.94 15.61
C VAL A 260 -7.71 -9.72 14.91
N ILE A 261 -7.38 -8.47 14.58
CA ILE A 261 -6.23 -8.17 13.74
C ILE A 261 -4.91 -8.03 14.51
N SER A 262 -4.94 -7.75 15.82
CA SER A 262 -3.74 -7.58 16.66
C SER A 262 -2.86 -8.83 16.72
N HIS A 263 -3.46 -10.00 16.51
CA HIS A 263 -2.78 -11.29 16.53
C HIS A 263 -2.17 -11.67 15.17
N ILE A 264 -2.44 -10.91 14.10
CA ILE A 264 -1.99 -11.24 12.75
C ILE A 264 -0.55 -10.75 12.56
N PRO A 265 0.41 -11.67 12.31
CA PRO A 265 1.81 -11.29 12.15
C PRO A 265 2.04 -10.37 10.94
N GLY A 266 2.79 -9.29 11.15
CA GLY A 266 3.18 -8.35 10.08
C GLY A 266 2.05 -7.47 9.54
N ILE A 267 0.89 -7.44 10.21
CA ILE A 267 -0.23 -6.59 9.84
C ILE A 267 0.13 -5.10 9.92
N ARG A 268 -0.32 -4.33 8.94
CA ARG A 268 -0.07 -2.90 8.84
C ARG A 268 -1.32 -2.20 8.33
N ILE A 269 -1.77 -1.18 9.06
CA ILE A 269 -2.78 -0.25 8.54
C ILE A 269 -2.13 0.52 7.39
N THR A 270 -2.76 0.47 6.22
CA THR A 270 -2.33 1.19 5.01
C THR A 270 -3.02 2.53 4.88
N ARG A 271 -4.27 2.63 5.34
CA ARG A 271 -5.03 3.88 5.40
C ARG A 271 -6.01 3.87 6.57
N VAL A 272 -6.18 5.03 7.21
CA VAL A 272 -7.28 5.30 8.14
C VAL A 272 -7.79 6.72 7.87
N ASP A 273 -9.11 6.88 7.77
CA ASP A 273 -9.75 8.19 7.68
C ASP A 273 -10.47 8.45 9.00
N LEU A 274 -10.05 9.48 9.72
CA LEU A 274 -10.61 9.88 11.01
C LEU A 274 -11.54 11.09 10.80
N ALA A 275 -12.78 11.02 11.28
CA ALA A 275 -13.79 12.02 11.02
C ALA A 275 -14.40 12.58 12.31
N LEU A 276 -14.57 13.90 12.36
CA LEU A 276 -15.31 14.60 13.39
C LEU A 276 -16.55 15.25 12.76
N ASP A 277 -17.72 14.95 13.32
CA ASP A 277 -18.99 15.48 12.86
C ASP A 277 -19.47 16.62 13.76
N ASP A 278 -19.81 17.75 13.12
CA ASP A 278 -20.56 18.84 13.74
C ASP A 278 -21.93 18.94 13.06
N TYR A 279 -22.92 18.31 13.68
CA TYR A 279 -24.29 18.25 13.16
C TYR A 279 -24.98 19.62 13.07
N GLN A 280 -24.53 20.61 13.85
CA GLN A 280 -25.10 21.96 13.84
C GLN A 280 -24.30 22.94 12.97
N GLY A 281 -23.11 22.54 12.48
CA GLY A 281 -22.21 23.39 11.70
C GLY A 281 -21.72 24.65 12.42
N LYS A 282 -21.81 24.67 13.77
CA LYS A 282 -21.49 25.85 14.59
C LYS A 282 -20.00 25.97 14.84
N THR A 283 -19.30 24.88 15.04
CA THR A 283 -17.88 24.79 15.36
C THR A 283 -17.05 24.57 14.10
N VAL A 284 -17.47 23.60 13.28
CA VAL A 284 -16.82 23.25 12.02
C VAL A 284 -17.66 23.79 10.87
N SER A 285 -17.07 24.63 10.02
CA SER A 285 -17.72 25.09 8.80
C SER A 285 -16.71 25.30 7.68
N TYR A 286 -17.19 25.34 6.43
CA TYR A 286 -16.34 25.60 5.26
C TYR A 286 -15.57 26.93 5.42
N LEU A 287 -16.25 28.02 5.77
CA LEU A 287 -15.62 29.34 5.92
C LEU A 287 -14.61 29.33 7.07
N LYS A 288 -14.97 28.75 8.22
CA LYS A 288 -14.03 28.62 9.35
C LYS A 288 -12.79 27.80 9.00
N ALA A 289 -12.92 26.79 8.14
CA ALA A 289 -11.77 26.02 7.67
C ALA A 289 -10.85 26.84 6.75
N VAL A 290 -11.42 27.70 5.90
CA VAL A 290 -10.66 28.64 5.08
C VAL A 290 -9.92 29.65 5.96
N ASP A 291 -10.62 30.31 6.89
CA ASP A 291 -10.03 31.28 7.81
C ASP A 291 -8.92 30.64 8.68
N ALA A 292 -9.14 29.41 9.13
CA ALA A 292 -8.14 28.62 9.86
C ALA A 292 -6.91 28.30 9.00
N ALA A 293 -7.07 28.04 7.70
CA ALA A 293 -5.95 27.83 6.79
C ALA A 293 -5.15 29.11 6.55
N GLU A 294 -5.84 30.24 6.34
CA GLU A 294 -5.21 31.55 6.16
C GLU A 294 -4.43 31.99 7.41
N SER A 295 -4.95 31.67 8.60
CA SER A 295 -4.27 31.89 9.89
C SER A 295 -3.23 30.82 10.26
N GLY A 296 -2.89 29.91 9.33
CA GLY A 296 -1.82 28.93 9.50
C GLY A 296 -2.15 27.75 10.42
N GLN A 297 -3.41 27.53 10.80
CA GLN A 297 -3.80 26.47 11.74
C GLN A 297 -3.75 25.05 11.15
N PHE A 298 -3.54 24.93 9.84
CA PHE A 298 -3.22 23.67 9.18
C PHE A 298 -1.71 23.51 8.90
N HIS A 299 -0.90 24.52 9.20
CA HIS A 299 0.54 24.45 8.99
C HIS A 299 1.16 23.48 10.00
N PRO A 300 1.96 22.50 9.57
CA PRO A 300 2.65 21.62 10.50
C PRO A 300 3.73 22.41 11.26
N GLN A 301 4.01 22.08 12.54
CA GLN A 301 5.11 22.71 13.29
C GLN A 301 6.48 22.62 12.57
N ARG A 302 6.67 21.58 11.75
CA ARG A 302 7.88 21.38 10.93
C ARG A 302 7.47 20.95 9.52
N GLY A 303 8.11 21.53 8.51
CA GLY A 303 7.92 21.22 7.09
C GLY A 303 7.29 22.37 6.31
N ASN A 304 6.97 22.11 5.05
CA ASN A 304 6.36 23.09 4.17
C ASN A 304 4.86 23.25 4.45
N ALA A 305 4.33 24.43 4.13
CA ALA A 305 2.90 24.68 4.13
C ALA A 305 2.16 23.66 3.22
N PRO A 306 1.00 23.14 3.64
CA PRO A 306 0.22 22.22 2.82
C PRO A 306 -0.38 22.93 1.61
N CYS A 307 -0.52 22.21 0.50
CA CYS A 307 -1.38 22.66 -0.60
C CYS A 307 -2.86 22.63 -0.17
N TRP A 308 -3.69 23.44 -0.80
CA TRP A 308 -5.13 23.48 -0.52
C TRP A 308 -5.94 23.43 -1.83
N MET A 309 -7.20 23.04 -1.71
CA MET A 309 -8.17 23.06 -2.81
C MET A 309 -9.55 23.37 -2.26
N ALA A 310 -10.26 24.32 -2.88
CA ALA A 310 -11.65 24.62 -2.58
C ALA A 310 -12.55 24.11 -3.70
N ILE A 311 -13.62 23.40 -3.34
CA ILE A 311 -14.65 22.89 -4.25
C ILE A 311 -15.96 23.54 -3.84
N GLN A 312 -16.64 24.19 -4.79
CA GLN A 312 -17.95 24.79 -4.58
C GLN A 312 -18.91 24.28 -5.63
N SER A 313 -20.06 23.78 -5.20
CA SER A 313 -21.13 23.30 -6.07
C SER A 313 -22.35 24.19 -5.90
N GLY A 314 -23.02 24.52 -7.00
CA GLY A 314 -24.13 25.48 -6.94
C GLY A 314 -24.89 25.63 -8.25
N GLU A 315 -25.64 26.72 -8.32
CA GLU A 315 -26.50 27.07 -9.45
C GLU A 315 -25.97 28.30 -10.18
N ILE A 316 -26.26 28.36 -11.47
CA ILE A 316 -26.05 29.55 -12.28
C ILE A 316 -27.29 30.43 -12.10
N VAL A 317 -27.10 31.59 -11.51
CA VAL A 317 -28.17 32.57 -11.26
C VAL A 317 -27.99 33.78 -12.18
N PRO A 318 -29.06 34.44 -12.63
CA PRO A 318 -28.94 35.76 -13.26
C PRO A 318 -28.22 36.70 -12.30
N SER A 319 -27.17 37.39 -12.75
CA SER A 319 -26.42 38.31 -11.88
C SER A 319 -27.16 39.64 -11.81
N GLU A 320 -27.44 40.12 -10.61
CA GLU A 320 -27.81 41.52 -10.40
C GLU A 320 -26.57 42.42 -10.57
N VAL A 321 -26.82 43.68 -10.95
CA VAL A 321 -25.77 44.65 -11.27
C VAL A 321 -24.95 44.97 -10.01
N ALA A 322 -23.79 44.35 -9.88
CA ALA A 322 -22.81 44.73 -8.87
C ALA A 322 -21.73 45.62 -9.50
N LYS A 323 -21.66 46.88 -9.06
CA LYS A 323 -20.59 47.84 -9.40
C LYS A 323 -20.41 48.13 -10.90
N GLY A 324 -21.50 48.36 -11.63
CA GLY A 324 -21.45 48.89 -13.00
C GLY A 324 -20.96 47.92 -14.09
N ILE A 325 -20.63 46.67 -13.75
CA ILE A 325 -20.32 45.62 -14.73
C ILE A 325 -21.53 44.69 -14.83
N VAL A 326 -22.20 44.69 -15.99
CA VAL A 326 -23.33 43.79 -16.26
C VAL A 326 -22.78 42.39 -16.56
N LYS A 327 -22.56 41.58 -15.52
CA LYS A 327 -22.50 40.12 -15.71
C LYS A 327 -23.94 39.65 -15.93
N ARG A 328 -24.21 38.87 -16.97
CA ARG A 328 -25.56 38.28 -17.20
C ARG A 328 -25.86 37.16 -16.21
N TYR A 329 -24.82 36.46 -15.75
CA TYR A 329 -24.93 35.29 -14.89
C TYR A 329 -23.86 35.30 -13.80
N GLY A 330 -24.20 34.79 -12.62
CA GLY A 330 -23.33 34.57 -11.47
C GLY A 330 -23.40 33.11 -10.99
N LEU A 331 -22.39 32.69 -10.25
CA LEU A 331 -22.34 31.37 -9.62
C LEU A 331 -22.74 31.52 -8.16
N LYS A 332 -23.81 30.85 -7.73
CA LYS A 332 -24.26 30.82 -6.34
C LYS A 332 -23.99 29.43 -5.76
N PRO A 333 -23.04 29.28 -4.83
CA PRO A 333 -22.85 28.02 -4.11
C PRO A 333 -24.14 27.66 -3.36
N SER A 334 -24.73 26.51 -3.69
CA SER A 334 -26.01 26.06 -3.12
C SER A 334 -26.06 24.54 -2.88
N LYS A 335 -25.18 23.77 -3.51
CA LYS A 335 -25.20 22.30 -3.49
C LYS A 335 -24.09 21.67 -2.63
N GLY A 336 -23.40 22.46 -1.83
CA GLY A 336 -22.32 21.99 -0.97
C GLY A 336 -20.97 22.61 -1.30
N CYS A 337 -20.20 22.90 -0.27
CA CYS A 337 -18.81 23.32 -0.35
C CYS A 337 -17.90 22.31 0.36
N SER A 338 -16.69 22.14 -0.18
CA SER A 338 -15.64 21.31 0.41
C SER A 338 -14.29 22.04 0.35
N PHE A 339 -13.52 21.94 1.43
CA PHE A 339 -12.19 22.52 1.54
C PHE A 339 -11.17 21.44 1.91
N TYR A 340 -10.18 21.24 1.05
CA TYR A 340 -9.17 20.20 1.20
C TYR A 340 -7.83 20.84 1.54
N VAL A 341 -7.09 20.21 2.45
CA VAL A 341 -5.75 20.64 2.86
C VAL A 341 -4.79 19.45 2.85
N GLY A 342 -3.59 19.64 2.31
CA GLY A 342 -2.61 18.58 2.10
C GLY A 342 -2.86 17.80 0.80
N SER A 343 -2.17 16.66 0.67
CA SER A 343 -2.21 15.86 -0.55
C SER A 343 -2.17 14.37 -0.21
N ARG A 344 -3.05 13.60 -0.87
CA ARG A 344 -3.07 12.13 -0.79
C ARG A 344 -1.71 11.51 -1.14
N ILE A 345 -0.99 12.13 -2.10
CA ILE A 345 0.34 11.68 -2.53
C ILE A 345 1.34 11.73 -1.36
N ASN A 346 1.18 12.65 -0.42
CA ASN A 346 2.06 12.79 0.75
C ASN A 346 1.59 11.93 1.94
N GLY A 347 0.52 11.14 1.76
CA GLY A 347 -0.06 10.26 2.76
C GLY A 347 -0.79 10.97 3.90
N LYS A 348 -1.15 12.26 3.75
CA LYS A 348 -2.02 12.97 4.70
C LYS A 348 -2.81 14.06 4.00
N CYS A 349 -4.13 14.06 4.14
CA CYS A 349 -5.05 15.04 3.55
C CYS A 349 -6.25 15.26 4.46
N ALA A 350 -6.59 16.52 4.75
CA ALA A 350 -7.83 16.89 5.40
C ALA A 350 -8.91 17.23 4.36
N ARG A 351 -10.17 16.94 4.69
CA ARG A 351 -11.36 17.38 3.97
C ARG A 351 -12.38 17.92 4.96
N ILE A 352 -12.81 19.15 4.75
CA ILE A 352 -13.90 19.75 5.50
C ILE A 352 -15.02 19.99 4.51
N TYR A 353 -16.18 19.38 4.73
CA TYR A 353 -17.27 19.44 3.75
C TYR A 353 -18.65 19.37 4.40
N GLU A 354 -19.63 19.96 3.72
CA GLU A 354 -21.02 20.02 4.16
C GLU A 354 -21.72 18.66 3.95
N LYS A 355 -21.56 17.77 4.94
CA LYS A 355 -22.07 16.40 4.93
C LYS A 355 -23.60 16.33 4.90
N GLY A 356 -24.28 17.26 5.60
CA GLY A 356 -25.74 17.38 5.59
C GLY A 356 -26.30 17.55 4.17
N LYS A 357 -25.67 18.41 3.38
CA LYS A 357 -26.01 18.63 1.96
C LYS A 357 -25.65 17.43 1.08
N GLN A 358 -24.50 16.78 1.33
CA GLN A 358 -24.11 15.56 0.60
C GLN A 358 -25.15 14.43 0.79
N MET A 359 -25.62 14.25 2.02
CA MET A 359 -26.58 13.21 2.38
C MET A 359 -28.05 13.64 2.17
N GLN A 360 -28.29 14.90 1.78
CA GLN A 360 -29.63 15.49 1.69
C GLN A 360 -30.43 15.32 3.00
N SER A 361 -29.76 15.49 4.15
CA SER A 361 -30.38 15.30 5.46
C SER A 361 -31.33 16.46 5.78
N ALA A 362 -32.60 16.13 6.03
CA ALA A 362 -33.59 17.09 6.51
C ALA A 362 -33.41 17.43 8.00
N ASP A 363 -32.95 16.46 8.79
CA ASP A 363 -32.75 16.61 10.23
C ASP A 363 -31.50 17.44 10.56
N PHE A 364 -30.44 17.29 9.75
CA PHE A 364 -29.16 17.97 9.95
C PHE A 364 -28.68 18.66 8.67
N PRO A 365 -29.36 19.72 8.19
CA PRO A 365 -29.01 20.40 6.94
C PRO A 365 -27.66 21.12 7.02
N ASP A 366 -27.28 21.59 8.21
CA ASP A 366 -26.03 22.33 8.47
C ASP A 366 -24.89 21.42 8.93
N TRP A 367 -25.05 20.10 8.83
CA TRP A 367 -24.01 19.16 9.24
C TRP A 367 -22.74 19.31 8.40
N VAL A 368 -21.62 19.54 9.08
CA VAL A 368 -20.27 19.61 8.50
C VAL A 368 -19.40 18.51 9.10
N ARG A 369 -18.63 17.83 8.24
CA ARG A 369 -17.65 16.81 8.65
C ARG A 369 -16.23 17.33 8.38
N ALA A 370 -15.36 17.21 9.37
CA ALA A 370 -13.91 17.33 9.21
C ALA A 370 -13.29 15.94 9.20
N GLU A 371 -12.73 15.53 8.07
CA GLU A 371 -12.15 14.22 7.83
C GLU A 371 -10.64 14.35 7.60
N GLY A 372 -9.85 13.55 8.29
CA GLY A 372 -8.42 13.41 8.10
C GLY A 372 -8.10 12.04 7.51
N GLU A 373 -7.75 12.02 6.23
CA GLU A 373 -7.23 10.83 5.56
C GLU A 373 -5.73 10.70 5.82
N LEU A 374 -5.33 9.56 6.36
CA LEU A 374 -3.95 9.23 6.70
C LEU A 374 -3.54 7.91 6.03
N HIS A 375 -2.46 7.93 5.24
CA HIS A 375 -1.85 6.73 4.66
C HIS A 375 -0.54 6.40 5.36
N ASN A 376 -0.12 5.14 5.30
CA ASN A 376 1.16 4.67 5.86
C ASN A 376 2.40 5.11 5.07
N LYS A 377 2.28 6.12 4.21
CA LYS A 377 3.44 6.66 3.49
C LYS A 377 4.39 7.33 4.46
N ASP A 378 5.63 6.83 4.47
CA ASP A 378 6.72 7.32 5.31
C ASP A 378 6.39 7.24 6.82
N ARG A 379 5.45 6.38 7.25
CA ARG A 379 5.04 6.25 8.65
C ARG A 379 4.45 4.87 8.96
N ILE A 380 4.40 4.52 10.23
CA ILE A 380 3.62 3.37 10.74
C ILE A 380 2.39 3.94 11.43
N ILE A 381 1.20 3.49 11.01
CA ILE A 381 -0.06 3.83 11.68
C ILE A 381 -0.29 2.76 12.76
N PRO A 382 -0.34 3.12 14.05
CA PRO A 382 -0.52 2.16 15.13
C PRO A 382 -1.93 1.58 15.11
N LEU A 383 -2.09 0.31 15.52
CA LEU A 383 -3.40 -0.33 15.64
C LEU A 383 -4.28 0.34 16.71
N ASP A 384 -3.66 0.99 17.71
CA ASP A 384 -4.34 1.75 18.77
C ASP A 384 -5.32 2.81 18.22
N VAL A 385 -5.10 3.30 17.00
CA VAL A 385 -6.03 4.23 16.34
C VAL A 385 -7.47 3.70 16.21
N LEU A 386 -7.65 2.38 16.23
CA LEU A 386 -8.96 1.72 16.15
C LEU A 386 -9.77 1.83 17.44
N ILE A 387 -9.09 1.90 18.59
CA ILE A 387 -9.70 1.92 19.92
C ILE A 387 -9.63 3.32 20.56
N ASN A 388 -8.68 4.15 20.14
CA ASN A 388 -8.45 5.49 20.68
C ASN A 388 -8.23 6.53 19.56
N PRO A 389 -9.21 6.80 18.67
CA PRO A 389 -9.04 7.65 17.50
C PRO A 389 -8.88 9.16 17.81
N ASP A 390 -9.42 9.64 18.92
CA ASP A 390 -9.50 11.07 19.27
C ASP A 390 -8.11 11.75 19.31
N PRO A 391 -7.11 11.25 20.06
CA PRO A 391 -5.75 11.80 20.07
C PRO A 391 -5.10 11.83 18.69
N TYR A 392 -5.31 10.80 17.87
CA TYR A 392 -4.73 10.72 16.54
C TYR A 392 -5.34 11.74 15.58
N PHE A 393 -6.67 11.96 15.65
CA PHE A 393 -7.34 13.00 14.89
C PHE A 393 -6.81 14.39 15.25
N ALA A 394 -6.73 14.69 16.55
CA ALA A 394 -6.15 15.93 17.04
C ALA A 394 -4.69 16.12 16.59
N GLY A 395 -3.92 15.03 16.52
CA GLY A 395 -2.53 15.03 16.07
C GLY A 395 -2.32 15.26 14.56
N MET A 396 -3.37 15.21 13.74
CA MET A 396 -3.24 15.39 12.29
C MET A 396 -2.95 16.85 11.91
N TYR A 397 -3.69 17.81 12.49
CA TYR A 397 -3.56 19.24 12.24
C TYR A 397 -3.87 20.03 13.52
N PRO A 398 -3.17 21.16 13.80
CA PRO A 398 -3.49 21.99 14.96
C PRO A 398 -4.96 22.41 15.03
N GLN A 399 -5.58 22.69 13.88
CA GLN A 399 -7.02 23.01 13.80
C GLN A 399 -7.93 21.85 14.23
N PHE A 400 -7.53 20.60 14.00
CA PHE A 400 -8.33 19.43 14.38
C PHE A 400 -8.37 19.26 15.89
N ALA A 401 -7.26 19.51 16.60
CA ALA A 401 -7.25 19.52 18.07
C ALA A 401 -8.25 20.54 18.64
N LYS A 402 -8.25 21.77 18.10
CA LYS A 402 -9.18 22.84 18.52
C LYS A 402 -10.64 22.46 18.28
N TRP A 403 -10.95 21.89 17.11
CA TRP A 403 -12.31 21.48 16.80
C TRP A 403 -12.77 20.31 17.66
N LEU A 404 -11.90 19.32 17.88
CA LEU A 404 -12.21 18.19 18.74
C LEU A 404 -12.50 18.66 20.17
N GLU A 405 -11.65 19.50 20.75
CA GLU A 405 -11.87 20.04 22.10
C GLU A 405 -13.21 20.80 22.21
N GLN A 406 -13.54 21.62 21.21
CA GLN A 406 -14.80 22.38 21.18
C GLN A 406 -16.05 21.51 20.99
N VAL A 407 -15.97 20.46 20.16
CA VAL A 407 -17.09 19.54 19.89
C VAL A 407 -17.25 18.51 21.01
N ALA A 408 -16.14 17.97 21.52
CA ALA A 408 -16.11 16.96 22.57
C ALA A 408 -16.30 17.55 23.97
N GLN A 409 -15.98 18.83 24.17
CA GLN A 409 -15.96 19.49 25.48
C GLN A 409 -15.01 18.80 26.47
N VAL A 410 -13.93 18.20 25.95
CA VAL A 410 -12.91 17.47 26.71
C VAL A 410 -11.54 17.90 26.18
N GLU A 411 -10.62 18.19 27.10
CA GLU A 411 -9.21 18.39 26.75
C GLU A 411 -8.62 17.06 26.28
N ASN A 412 -7.99 17.07 25.11
CA ASN A 412 -7.38 15.89 24.52
C ASN A 412 -5.93 16.17 24.14
N GLU A 413 -5.01 15.29 24.54
CA GLU A 413 -3.60 15.41 24.20
C GLU A 413 -3.35 14.88 22.78
N PRO A 414 -2.93 15.72 21.82
CA PRO A 414 -2.77 15.28 20.42
C PRO A 414 -1.61 14.30 20.23
N ILE A 415 -1.88 13.11 19.69
CA ILE A 415 -0.84 12.13 19.31
C ILE A 415 -0.49 12.27 17.84
N ARG A 416 0.69 12.84 17.56
CA ARG A 416 1.19 12.97 16.19
C ARG A 416 1.91 11.71 15.73
N ILE A 417 1.41 11.09 14.66
CA ILE A 417 2.13 10.02 13.96
C ILE A 417 3.33 10.59 13.19
N THR A 418 4.52 10.19 13.59
CA THR A 418 5.79 10.68 13.03
C THR A 418 6.06 10.07 11.67
N THR A 419 6.62 10.89 10.77
CA THR A 419 7.12 10.41 9.48
C THR A 419 8.62 10.17 9.52
N PHE A 420 9.07 9.02 9.03
CA PHE A 420 10.47 8.75 8.71
C PHE A 420 10.76 9.11 7.26
N LYS A 421 11.88 9.77 7.00
CA LYS A 421 12.39 9.96 5.64
C LYS A 421 13.78 9.36 5.58
N ASN A 422 14.10 8.62 4.52
CA ASN A 422 15.49 8.26 4.22
C ASN A 422 16.21 9.52 3.72
N ARG A 423 16.56 10.39 4.69
CA ARG A 423 17.19 11.68 4.44
C ARG A 423 18.49 11.51 3.67
N PHE A 424 19.25 10.46 3.95
CA PHE A 424 20.51 10.19 3.27
C PHE A 424 20.29 9.98 1.76
N LYS A 425 19.45 9.02 1.38
CA LYS A 425 19.19 8.72 -0.04
C LYS A 425 18.62 9.93 -0.76
N THR A 426 17.63 10.62 -0.18
CA THR A 426 17.06 11.83 -0.79
C THR A 426 18.10 12.95 -0.94
N SER A 427 18.93 13.19 0.08
CA SER A 427 19.96 14.22 0.02
C SER A 427 21.06 13.89 -0.97
N ARG A 428 21.44 12.62 -1.11
CA ARG A 428 22.39 12.12 -2.12
C ARG A 428 21.83 12.27 -3.53
N ASP A 429 20.62 11.76 -3.78
CA ASP A 429 20.01 11.79 -5.11
C ASP A 429 19.76 13.22 -5.58
N ASN A 430 19.28 14.10 -4.70
CA ASN A 430 19.15 15.53 -5.01
C ASN A 430 20.50 16.21 -5.24
N ALA A 431 21.56 15.82 -4.50
CA ALA A 431 22.91 16.31 -4.75
C ALA A 431 23.36 15.96 -6.16
N VAL A 432 23.27 14.67 -6.53
CA VAL A 432 23.65 14.18 -7.85
C VAL A 432 22.82 14.85 -8.95
N PHE A 433 21.50 14.97 -8.77
CA PHE A 433 20.61 15.61 -9.74
C PHE A 433 20.94 17.10 -9.96
N ASN A 434 21.20 17.85 -8.89
CA ASN A 434 21.56 19.26 -9.00
C ASN A 434 22.94 19.42 -9.66
N MET A 435 23.90 18.57 -9.27
CA MET A 435 25.26 18.59 -9.83
C MET A 435 25.28 18.17 -11.30
N SER A 436 24.45 17.21 -11.73
CA SER A 436 24.35 16.84 -13.14
C SER A 436 23.82 17.99 -14.00
N ARG A 437 22.93 18.83 -13.46
CA ARG A 437 22.47 20.05 -14.14
C ARG A 437 23.51 21.18 -14.16
N MET A 438 24.23 21.35 -13.06
CA MET A 438 25.23 22.42 -12.90
C MET A 438 26.51 22.14 -13.68
N ALA A 439 27.09 20.94 -13.50
CA ALA A 439 28.40 20.59 -14.04
C ALA A 439 28.32 19.63 -15.24
N GLY A 440 27.19 18.96 -15.47
CA GLY A 440 27.09 17.90 -16.49
C GLY A 440 27.37 18.37 -17.91
N ARG A 441 27.00 19.61 -18.28
CA ARG A 441 27.34 20.16 -19.61
C ARG A 441 28.84 20.36 -19.79
N LEU A 442 29.52 20.82 -18.75
CA LEU A 442 30.98 20.98 -18.76
C LEU A 442 31.66 19.61 -18.84
N VAL A 443 31.28 18.67 -17.97
CA VAL A 443 31.80 17.28 -18.00
C VAL A 443 31.61 16.64 -19.37
N ASN A 444 30.45 16.84 -20.01
CA ASN A 444 30.18 16.33 -21.35
C ASN A 444 31.05 16.99 -22.43
N TRP A 445 31.37 18.27 -22.29
CA TRP A 445 32.28 18.98 -23.20
C TRP A 445 33.73 18.49 -23.02
N LEU A 446 34.21 18.35 -21.79
CA LEU A 446 35.56 17.81 -21.48
C LEU A 446 35.73 16.38 -22.03
N ALA A 447 34.69 15.55 -21.92
CA ALA A 447 34.74 14.17 -22.41
C ALA A 447 34.69 14.09 -23.94
N ASN A 448 33.75 14.78 -24.59
CA ASN A 448 33.49 14.58 -26.02
C ASN A 448 34.24 15.54 -26.95
N ILE A 449 34.54 16.75 -26.49
CA ILE A 449 35.23 17.77 -27.30
C ILE A 449 36.73 17.77 -27.00
N GLU A 450 37.10 17.80 -25.72
CA GLU A 450 38.51 17.78 -25.32
C GLU A 450 39.11 16.36 -25.30
N GLY A 451 38.26 15.33 -25.32
CA GLY A 451 38.69 13.93 -25.40
C GLY A 451 39.36 13.42 -24.11
N LEU A 452 39.11 14.08 -22.97
CA LEU A 452 39.69 13.69 -21.69
C LEU A 452 39.06 12.39 -21.18
N SER A 453 39.87 11.52 -20.57
CA SER A 453 39.37 10.31 -19.93
C SER A 453 38.56 10.65 -18.66
N PRO A 454 37.58 9.82 -18.28
CA PRO A 454 36.80 10.02 -17.07
C PRO A 454 37.66 10.26 -15.82
N ASP A 455 38.75 9.49 -15.65
CA ASP A 455 39.65 9.63 -14.49
C ASP A 455 40.33 11.01 -14.45
N LYS A 456 40.75 11.55 -15.60
CA LYS A 456 41.35 12.88 -15.67
C LYS A 456 40.33 13.96 -15.31
N ILE A 457 39.09 13.83 -15.76
CA ILE A 457 38.02 14.77 -15.46
C ILE A 457 37.68 14.73 -13.95
N VAL A 458 37.54 13.53 -13.38
CA VAL A 458 37.29 13.36 -11.94
C VAL A 458 38.44 13.94 -11.13
N ASN A 459 39.69 13.62 -11.47
CA ASN A 459 40.87 14.16 -10.78
C ASN A 459 40.92 15.69 -10.88
N GLN A 460 40.65 16.29 -12.04
CA GLN A 460 40.60 17.76 -12.17
C GLN A 460 39.55 18.39 -11.24
N LEU A 461 38.40 17.74 -11.07
CA LEU A 461 37.31 18.24 -10.24
C LEU A 461 37.49 17.97 -8.74
N THR A 462 38.32 17.00 -8.36
CA THR A 462 38.41 16.52 -6.97
C THR A 462 39.81 16.58 -6.36
N ALA A 463 40.86 16.87 -7.12
CA ALA A 463 42.25 16.87 -6.62
C ALA A 463 42.54 17.87 -5.48
N HIS A 464 41.66 18.86 -5.29
CA HIS A 464 41.75 19.83 -4.19
C HIS A 464 40.98 19.40 -2.93
N LEU A 465 40.34 18.23 -2.95
CA LEU A 465 39.48 17.71 -1.89
C LEU A 465 40.13 16.48 -1.24
N GLU A 466 39.96 16.36 0.07
CA GLU A 466 40.35 15.17 0.83
C GLU A 466 39.29 14.06 0.70
N PRO A 467 39.62 12.77 0.94
CA PRO A 467 38.67 11.66 0.80
C PRO A 467 37.37 11.79 1.62
N LEU A 468 37.40 12.57 2.70
CA LEU A 468 36.26 12.80 3.60
C LEU A 468 35.57 14.16 3.38
N ASP A 469 36.00 14.95 2.39
CA ASP A 469 35.39 16.23 2.04
C ASP A 469 34.08 16.03 1.27
N ILE A 470 33.08 15.53 1.99
CA ILE A 470 31.74 15.29 1.50
C ILE A 470 30.80 16.44 1.88
N PRO A 471 29.72 16.70 1.10
CA PRO A 471 28.73 17.70 1.47
C PRO A 471 28.20 17.48 2.90
N ALA A 472 28.17 18.53 3.73
CA ALA A 472 27.70 18.44 5.13
C ALA A 472 26.27 17.86 5.29
N ARG A 473 25.44 17.95 4.24
CA ARG A 473 24.11 17.29 4.23
C ARG A 473 24.17 15.76 4.10
N LEU A 474 25.33 15.18 3.80
CA LEU A 474 25.60 13.74 3.69
C LEU A 474 26.39 13.20 4.88
N THR A 475 26.87 14.07 5.78
CA THR A 475 27.50 13.66 7.05
C THR A 475 26.44 13.32 8.10
N MET A 476 25.53 12.41 7.76
CA MET A 476 24.52 11.88 8.69
C MET A 476 24.75 10.39 8.92
N PRO A 477 24.49 9.88 10.13
CA PRO A 477 24.55 8.43 10.36
C PRO A 477 23.57 7.73 9.42
N LEU A 478 24.05 6.68 8.76
CA LEU A 478 23.19 5.83 7.95
C LEU A 478 22.16 5.17 8.88
N PRO A 479 20.86 5.14 8.52
CA PRO A 479 19.90 4.31 9.24
C PRO A 479 20.39 2.85 9.25
N PRO A 480 20.12 2.08 10.32
CA PRO A 480 20.57 0.68 10.42
C PRO A 480 20.14 -0.17 9.21
N ASP A 481 18.98 0.13 8.60
CA ASP A 481 18.47 -0.55 7.40
C ASP A 481 19.21 -0.18 6.09
N VAL A 482 20.20 0.72 6.16
CA VAL A 482 21.09 1.09 5.04
C VAL A 482 22.52 0.56 5.26
N GLY A 483 22.73 -0.20 6.35
CA GLY A 483 23.99 -0.89 6.65
C GLY A 483 24.30 -2.07 5.71
N GLU A 484 23.38 -2.43 4.80
CA GLU A 484 23.53 -3.53 3.83
C GLU A 484 23.76 -3.03 2.39
N LEU A 485 24.27 -1.81 2.19
CA LEU A 485 24.96 -1.53 0.92
C LEU A 485 26.37 -2.11 1.03
N PRO A 486 26.87 -2.87 0.03
CA PRO A 486 28.24 -3.33 0.05
C PRO A 486 29.12 -2.09 0.18
N LEU A 487 29.74 -1.94 1.36
CA LEU A 487 30.86 -1.06 1.53
C LEU A 487 31.86 -1.52 0.48
N PHE A 488 32.16 -0.65 -0.48
CA PHE A 488 33.27 -0.85 -1.40
C PHE A 488 34.48 -1.24 -0.56
N THR A 489 34.78 -2.52 -0.55
CA THR A 489 36.01 -3.06 0.01
C THR A 489 36.95 -3.12 -1.18
N THR A 490 38.09 -2.45 -0.98
CA THR A 490 39.22 -2.26 -1.89
C THR A 490 39.57 -3.46 -2.75
#